data_AF-A0A967T6F9-F1
#
_entry.id   AF-A0A967T6F9-F1
#
_cell.length_a   1.000
_cell.length_b   1.000
_cell.length_c   1.000
_cell.angle_alpha   90.00
_cell.angle_beta   90.00
_cell.angle_gamma   90.00
#
_symmetry.space_group_name_H-M   'P 1'
#
loop_
_entity.id
_entity.type
_entity.pdbx_description
1 polymer ?
#
loop_
_entity_poly.entity_id
_entity_poly.type
_entity_poly.pdbx_seq_one_letter_code
_entity_poly.pdbx_strand_id
1 'polypeptide(L)'
;GGVYAIYASGLWMGAKVNNEVRVAIAEYSYEFGPGSIDSLTHLPNDPNDPRYLVYKINQGDVIPQPAIEDGCPNEVWGDQMLWSVYNDADPAYHVNMATAPLGVEIQQTVFGWSSTGAPVGNLVFLRWLIINKSGQQLDSAYISIWSDPDLGDSGDDLVGCDSTLSLGYCYNSNNNDGEYGAAPPSVGYDYLQGPIVPSPGDTARFMGQLIYDYKNLPMTSFLSYNNTNEIDGNPQTGDEVYKYMQSLWR
;
A
#
# COMPACT_ATOMS: atom_id res chain seq x y z
N GLY A 1 -22.07 13.59 -7.25
CA GLY A 1 -20.92 12.70 -7.01
C GLY A 1 -20.34 13.06 -5.66
N GLY A 2 -19.62 12.16 -5.01
CA GLY A 2 -18.81 12.54 -3.86
C GLY A 2 -17.67 13.47 -4.29
N VAL A 3 -17.23 14.35 -3.39
CA VAL A 3 -15.97 15.08 -3.51
C VAL A 3 -14.87 14.14 -3.04
N TYR A 4 -13.81 13.97 -3.82
CA TYR A 4 -12.70 13.08 -3.50
C TYR A 4 -11.66 13.82 -2.64
N ALA A 5 -10.91 13.06 -1.83
CA ALA A 5 -9.84 13.59 -0.99
C ALA A 5 -8.45 13.04 -1.38
N ILE A 6 -8.43 11.98 -2.19
CA ILE A 6 -7.24 11.29 -2.68
C ILE A 6 -7.49 11.04 -4.16
N TYR A 7 -6.65 11.59 -5.03
CA TYR A 7 -6.75 11.39 -6.47
C TYR A 7 -6.16 10.04 -6.87
N ALA A 8 -4.96 9.72 -6.36
CA ALA A 8 -4.30 8.44 -6.59
C ALA A 8 -3.49 8.01 -5.36
N SER A 9 -3.38 6.70 -5.13
CA SER A 9 -2.54 6.14 -4.08
C SER A 9 -2.24 4.69 -4.39
N GLY A 10 -1.06 4.21 -3.99
CA GLY A 10 -0.61 2.87 -4.31
C GLY A 10 0.51 2.36 -3.43
N LEU A 11 0.67 1.04 -3.45
CA LEU A 11 1.73 0.33 -2.75
C LEU A 11 3.05 0.51 -3.51
N TRP A 12 4.08 0.92 -2.80
CA TRP A 12 5.46 0.84 -3.24
C TRP A 12 6.20 -0.19 -2.41
N MET A 13 6.99 -1.02 -3.08
CA MET A 13 7.93 -1.92 -2.43
C MET A 13 9.29 -1.79 -3.09
N GLY A 14 10.35 -1.79 -2.29
CA GLY A 14 11.72 -1.77 -2.79
C GLY A 14 12.62 -2.64 -1.92
N ALA A 15 13.55 -3.37 -2.52
CA ALA A 15 14.51 -4.21 -1.82
C ALA A 15 15.79 -4.38 -2.64
N LYS A 16 16.81 -4.96 -2.00
CA LYS A 16 18.02 -5.42 -2.68
C LYS A 16 17.92 -6.92 -2.94
N VAL A 17 18.19 -7.31 -4.18
CA VAL A 17 18.33 -8.71 -4.59
C VAL A 17 19.71 -8.87 -5.21
N ASN A 18 20.58 -9.65 -4.56
CA ASN A 18 21.99 -9.77 -4.96
C ASN A 18 22.71 -8.42 -5.07
N ASN A 19 22.45 -7.52 -4.11
CA ASN A 19 22.94 -6.12 -4.05
C ASN A 19 22.41 -5.16 -5.12
N GLU A 20 21.52 -5.60 -6.02
CA GLU A 20 20.85 -4.72 -6.99
C GLU A 20 19.52 -4.22 -6.41
N VAL A 21 19.25 -2.92 -6.56
CA VAL A 21 17.96 -2.34 -6.20
C VAL A 21 16.90 -2.80 -7.18
N ARG A 22 15.77 -3.26 -6.63
CA ARG A 22 14.54 -3.57 -7.36
C ARG A 22 13.38 -2.89 -6.67
N VAL A 23 12.48 -2.33 -7.46
CA VAL A 23 11.26 -1.70 -6.98
C VAL A 23 10.06 -2.23 -7.75
N ALA A 24 8.90 -2.20 -7.10
CA ALA A 24 7.60 -2.38 -7.73
C ALA A 24 6.69 -1.28 -7.19
N ILE A 25 6.21 -0.40 -8.08
CA ILE A 25 5.44 0.77 -7.69
C ILE A 25 4.04 0.81 -8.31
N ALA A 26 3.12 1.41 -7.57
CA ALA A 26 1.81 1.84 -8.05
C ALA A 26 1.63 3.33 -7.73
N GLU A 27 1.43 4.13 -8.77
CA GLU A 27 1.19 5.58 -8.74
C GLU A 27 0.02 5.88 -9.70
N TYR A 28 0.22 6.78 -10.68
CA TYR A 28 -0.69 6.99 -11.81
C TYR A 28 -0.67 5.84 -12.84
N SER A 29 0.34 4.97 -12.76
CA SER A 29 0.45 3.68 -13.44
C SER A 29 0.81 2.60 -12.42
N TYR A 30 1.02 1.36 -12.84
CA TYR A 30 1.27 0.24 -11.94
C TYR A 30 2.24 -0.78 -12.55
N GLU A 31 3.06 -1.39 -11.69
CA GLU A 31 3.97 -2.48 -12.06
C GLU A 31 3.47 -3.86 -11.54
N PHE A 32 2.21 -3.91 -11.11
CA PHE A 32 1.57 -5.12 -10.59
C PHE A 32 0.53 -5.67 -11.59
N GLY A 33 0.58 -6.98 -11.85
CA GLY A 33 -0.36 -7.72 -12.69
C GLY A 33 -1.35 -8.59 -11.89
N PRO A 34 -2.52 -8.94 -12.46
CA PRO A 34 -3.50 -9.80 -11.79
C PRO A 34 -2.96 -11.19 -11.45
N GLY A 35 -3.40 -11.73 -10.32
CA GLY A 35 -3.21 -13.13 -9.98
C GLY A 35 -2.05 -13.43 -9.04
N SER A 36 -1.98 -14.70 -8.66
CA SER A 36 -0.94 -15.25 -7.79
C SER A 36 0.33 -15.64 -8.55
N ILE A 37 1.43 -15.87 -7.83
CA ILE A 37 2.65 -16.47 -8.36
C ILE A 37 2.62 -17.98 -8.07
N ASP A 38 2.94 -18.79 -9.07
CA ASP A 38 3.10 -20.24 -8.91
C ASP A 38 4.33 -20.54 -8.03
N SER A 39 4.09 -21.23 -6.91
CA SER A 39 5.12 -21.46 -5.88
C SER A 39 6.26 -22.39 -6.31
N LEU A 40 6.11 -23.15 -7.40
CA LEU A 40 7.12 -24.09 -7.89
C LEU A 40 8.01 -23.46 -8.97
N THR A 41 7.40 -22.70 -9.87
CA THR A 41 8.07 -22.09 -11.03
C THR A 41 8.52 -20.66 -10.75
N HIS A 42 7.98 -20.01 -9.72
CA HIS A 42 8.18 -18.59 -9.40
C HIS A 42 7.70 -17.64 -10.51
N LEU A 43 6.86 -18.13 -11.42
CA LEU A 43 6.28 -17.37 -12.52
C LEU A 43 4.86 -16.88 -12.16
N PRO A 44 4.43 -15.73 -12.69
CA PRO A 44 3.04 -15.29 -12.54
C PRO A 44 2.10 -16.32 -13.19
N ASN A 45 0.97 -16.59 -12.54
CA ASN A 45 -0.14 -17.31 -13.18
C ASN A 45 -0.75 -16.48 -14.31
N ASP A 46 -1.57 -17.11 -15.18
CA ASP A 46 -2.22 -16.43 -16.30
C ASP A 46 -3.06 -15.23 -15.80
N PRO A 47 -2.66 -13.97 -16.14
CA PRO A 47 -3.37 -12.79 -15.67
C PRO A 47 -4.79 -12.66 -16.25
N ASN A 48 -5.13 -13.44 -17.28
CA ASN A 48 -6.46 -13.48 -17.89
C ASN A 48 -7.37 -14.55 -17.28
N ASP A 49 -6.90 -15.32 -16.30
CA ASP A 49 -7.77 -16.24 -15.58
C ASP A 49 -8.93 -15.44 -14.96
N PRO A 50 -10.19 -15.74 -15.33
CA PRO A 50 -11.35 -14.97 -14.88
C PRO A 50 -11.59 -15.02 -13.37
N ARG A 51 -10.84 -15.85 -12.62
CA ARG A 51 -10.87 -15.84 -11.16
C ARG A 51 -10.11 -14.66 -10.55
N TYR A 52 -9.16 -14.06 -11.25
CA TYR A 52 -8.40 -12.92 -10.72
C TYR A 52 -9.20 -11.63 -10.86
N LEU A 53 -10.01 -11.37 -9.84
CA LEU A 53 -10.95 -10.25 -9.77
C LEU A 53 -10.73 -9.44 -8.50
N VAL A 54 -11.32 -8.25 -8.47
CA VAL A 54 -11.64 -7.58 -7.21
C VAL A 54 -12.98 -8.11 -6.73
N TYR A 55 -12.95 -9.00 -5.75
CA TYR A 55 -14.14 -9.55 -5.12
C TYR A 55 -14.75 -8.52 -4.19
N LYS A 56 -16.06 -8.27 -4.34
CA LYS A 56 -16.84 -7.47 -3.40
C LYS A 56 -17.74 -8.40 -2.59
N ILE A 57 -17.56 -8.41 -1.28
CA ILE A 57 -18.18 -9.36 -0.37
C ILE A 57 -18.80 -8.57 0.78
N ASN A 58 -20.11 -8.69 1.00
CA ASN A 58 -20.79 -8.05 2.13
C ASN A 58 -20.84 -9.00 3.33
N GLN A 59 -21.02 -8.44 4.52
CA GLN A 59 -21.23 -9.25 5.72
C GLN A 59 -22.43 -10.17 5.54
N GLY A 60 -22.24 -11.46 5.83
CA GLY A 60 -23.24 -12.51 5.64
C GLY A 60 -23.22 -13.19 4.27
N ASP A 61 -22.47 -12.67 3.30
CA ASP A 61 -22.23 -13.36 2.04
C ASP A 61 -21.34 -14.60 2.25
N VAL A 62 -21.51 -15.60 1.38
CA VAL A 62 -20.57 -16.73 1.27
C VAL A 62 -19.36 -16.26 0.47
N ILE A 63 -18.17 -16.38 1.04
CA ILE A 63 -16.92 -16.04 0.34
C ILE A 63 -16.73 -16.99 -0.85
N PRO A 64 -16.51 -16.48 -2.08
CA PRO A 64 -16.32 -17.34 -3.24
C PRO A 64 -15.12 -18.27 -3.08
N GLN A 65 -15.32 -19.55 -3.43
CA GLN A 65 -14.29 -20.58 -3.28
C GLN A 65 -12.96 -20.25 -3.98
N PRO A 66 -12.93 -19.69 -5.21
CA PRO A 66 -11.66 -19.31 -5.84
C PRO A 66 -10.89 -18.24 -5.05
N ALA A 67 -11.60 -17.30 -4.39
CA ALA A 67 -10.96 -16.30 -3.55
C ALA A 67 -10.30 -16.94 -2.32
N ILE A 68 -10.97 -17.92 -1.69
CA ILE A 68 -10.41 -18.67 -0.55
C ILE A 68 -9.16 -19.43 -0.98
N GLU A 69 -9.19 -20.09 -2.15
CA GLU A 69 -8.05 -20.83 -2.70
C GLU A 69 -6.83 -19.94 -2.95
N ASP A 70 -7.06 -18.65 -3.22
CA ASP A 70 -6.02 -17.64 -3.43
C ASP A 70 -5.64 -16.84 -2.17
N GLY A 71 -6.16 -17.24 -1.00
CA GLY A 71 -5.75 -16.68 0.30
C GLY A 71 -6.67 -15.61 0.88
N CYS A 72 -7.89 -15.44 0.34
CA CYS A 72 -8.92 -14.64 0.99
C CYS A 72 -9.18 -15.12 2.43
N PRO A 73 -9.28 -14.20 3.42
CA PRO A 73 -9.65 -14.58 4.78
C PRO A 73 -10.93 -15.42 4.82
N ASN A 74 -11.00 -16.38 5.74
CA ASN A 74 -12.18 -17.25 5.90
C ASN A 74 -13.39 -16.54 6.54
N GLU A 75 -13.26 -15.25 6.85
CA GLU A 75 -14.28 -14.42 7.49
C GLU A 75 -14.37 -13.09 6.75
N VAL A 76 -15.60 -12.59 6.57
CA VAL A 76 -15.81 -11.26 6.02
C VAL A 76 -15.54 -10.23 7.11
N TRP A 77 -14.59 -9.34 6.86
CA TRP A 77 -14.28 -8.25 7.78
C TRP A 77 -15.10 -7.01 7.46
N GLY A 78 -15.54 -6.30 8.50
CA GLY A 78 -16.43 -5.16 8.33
C GLY A 78 -17.83 -5.53 7.85
N ASP A 79 -18.56 -4.52 7.38
CA ASP A 79 -19.86 -4.69 6.73
C ASP A 79 -19.69 -4.96 5.22
N GLN A 80 -18.57 -4.50 4.66
CA GLN A 80 -18.16 -4.79 3.28
C GLN A 80 -16.64 -4.94 3.20
N MET A 81 -16.23 -5.98 2.48
CA MET A 81 -14.85 -6.33 2.21
C MET A 81 -14.64 -6.42 0.70
N LEU A 82 -13.57 -5.79 0.23
CA LEU A 82 -12.98 -6.05 -1.08
C LEU A 82 -11.75 -6.93 -0.90
N TRP A 83 -11.58 -7.91 -1.78
CA TRP A 83 -10.42 -8.78 -1.78
C TRP A 83 -9.89 -9.00 -3.20
N SER A 84 -8.56 -9.01 -3.35
CA SER A 84 -7.88 -9.34 -4.59
C SER A 84 -6.48 -9.92 -4.33
N VAL A 85 -5.96 -10.63 -5.32
CA VAL A 85 -4.57 -11.09 -5.38
C VAL A 85 -3.93 -10.59 -6.67
N TYR A 86 -2.70 -10.09 -6.57
CA TYR A 86 -1.91 -9.57 -7.67
C TYR A 86 -0.41 -9.73 -7.36
N ASN A 87 0.47 -9.50 -8.33
CA ASN A 87 1.90 -9.72 -8.17
C ASN A 87 2.74 -8.83 -9.09
N ASP A 88 4.04 -8.70 -8.83
CA ASP A 88 4.95 -7.93 -9.68
C ASP A 88 5.85 -8.81 -10.59
N ALA A 89 5.57 -10.12 -10.71
CA ALA A 89 6.52 -11.08 -11.26
C ALA A 89 6.65 -11.07 -12.80
N ASP A 90 5.76 -10.40 -13.52
CA ASP A 90 5.87 -10.24 -14.98
C ASP A 90 6.73 -9.01 -15.31
N PRO A 91 7.93 -9.17 -15.90
CA PRO A 91 8.79 -8.05 -16.29
C PRO A 91 8.14 -7.07 -17.28
N ALA A 92 7.08 -7.47 -17.99
CA ALA A 92 6.37 -6.60 -18.93
C ALA A 92 5.66 -5.42 -18.23
N TYR A 93 5.35 -5.54 -16.93
CA TYR A 93 4.75 -4.44 -16.16
C TYR A 93 5.80 -3.47 -15.58
N HIS A 94 7.08 -3.85 -15.51
CA HIS A 94 8.15 -3.04 -14.90
C HIS A 94 8.69 -1.98 -15.86
N VAL A 95 7.83 -1.05 -16.26
CA VAL A 95 8.14 0.00 -17.23
C VAL A 95 8.38 1.38 -16.62
N ASN A 96 7.97 1.61 -15.36
CA ASN A 96 8.08 2.93 -14.75
C ASN A 96 9.53 3.25 -14.40
N MET A 97 10.19 2.32 -13.70
CA MET A 97 11.58 2.49 -13.25
C MET A 97 12.55 1.51 -13.90
N ALA A 98 12.04 0.59 -14.73
CA ALA A 98 12.79 -0.42 -15.47
C ALA A 98 13.72 -1.30 -14.61
N THR A 99 13.37 -1.51 -13.34
CA THR A 99 14.04 -2.53 -12.51
C THR A 99 13.49 -3.92 -12.81
N ALA A 100 14.23 -4.97 -12.48
CA ALA A 100 13.68 -6.32 -12.52
C ALA A 100 12.63 -6.52 -11.42
N PRO A 101 11.64 -7.42 -11.61
CA PRO A 101 10.72 -7.83 -10.56
C PRO A 101 11.38 -8.23 -9.24
N LEU A 102 10.70 -7.90 -8.14
CA LEU A 102 10.94 -8.46 -6.82
C LEU A 102 10.46 -9.90 -6.74
N GLY A 103 9.38 -10.26 -7.44
CA GLY A 103 8.75 -11.58 -7.38
C GLY A 103 7.90 -11.76 -6.12
N VAL A 104 7.14 -10.73 -5.77
CA VAL A 104 6.22 -10.70 -4.62
C VAL A 104 4.78 -10.86 -5.07
N GLU A 105 4.04 -11.66 -4.33
CA GLU A 105 2.59 -11.75 -4.42
C GLU A 105 1.97 -10.90 -3.32
N ILE A 106 0.94 -10.14 -3.68
CA ILE A 106 0.18 -9.29 -2.77
C ILE A 106 -1.23 -9.84 -2.66
N GLN A 107 -1.63 -10.21 -1.45
CA GLN A 107 -3.02 -10.47 -1.12
C GLN A 107 -3.57 -9.23 -0.40
N GLN A 108 -4.43 -8.48 -1.08
CA GLN A 108 -4.99 -7.24 -0.57
C GLN A 108 -6.41 -7.48 -0.04
N THR A 109 -6.66 -6.98 1.16
CA THR A 109 -8.01 -6.90 1.75
C THR A 109 -8.31 -5.45 2.09
N VAL A 110 -9.41 -4.92 1.58
CA VAL A 110 -9.92 -3.58 1.93
C VAL A 110 -11.26 -3.75 2.60
N PHE A 111 -11.50 -3.13 3.74
CA PHE A 111 -12.76 -3.31 4.46
C PHE A 111 -13.16 -2.07 5.27
N GLY A 112 -14.45 -1.99 5.58
CA GLY A 112 -15.01 -0.89 6.37
C GLY A 112 -16.39 -1.24 6.94
N TRP A 113 -16.89 -0.38 7.82
CA TRP A 113 -18.21 -0.50 8.42
C TRP A 113 -19.12 0.63 7.95
N SER A 114 -20.39 0.32 7.74
CA SER A 114 -21.46 1.29 7.51
C SER A 114 -21.85 1.95 8.83
N SER A 115 -20.96 2.76 9.39
CA SER A 115 -21.20 3.55 10.59
C SER A 115 -21.47 5.01 10.22
N THR A 116 -22.47 5.62 10.86
CA THR A 116 -22.81 7.05 10.67
C THR A 116 -21.97 8.01 11.52
N GLY A 117 -20.99 7.50 12.28
CA GLY A 117 -20.19 8.30 13.21
C GLY A 117 -18.71 7.92 13.26
N ALA A 118 -17.91 8.91 13.67
CA ALA A 118 -16.49 8.77 13.95
C ALA A 118 -16.21 7.81 15.14
N PRO A 119 -15.04 7.15 15.18
CA PRO A 119 -14.00 7.19 14.14
C PRO A 119 -14.29 6.22 12.98
N VAL A 120 -14.92 5.07 13.24
CA VAL A 120 -14.97 3.94 12.28
C VAL A 120 -15.73 4.27 11.00
N GLY A 121 -16.75 5.15 11.04
CA GLY A 121 -17.49 5.57 9.85
C GLY A 121 -16.67 6.39 8.85
N ASN A 122 -15.52 6.92 9.26
CA ASN A 122 -14.61 7.72 8.44
C ASN A 122 -13.30 6.96 8.14
N LEU A 123 -13.27 5.64 8.32
CA LEU A 123 -12.10 4.80 8.11
C LEU A 123 -12.35 3.74 7.05
N VAL A 124 -11.37 3.56 6.18
CA VAL A 124 -11.23 2.39 5.32
C VAL A 124 -9.93 1.70 5.72
N PHE A 125 -10.00 0.40 5.97
CA PHE A 125 -8.85 -0.39 6.39
C PHE A 125 -8.28 -1.08 5.17
N LEU A 126 -6.97 -0.94 4.97
CA LEU A 126 -6.22 -1.63 3.94
C LEU A 126 -5.26 -2.60 4.63
N ARG A 127 -5.27 -3.86 4.20
CA ARG A 127 -4.31 -4.88 4.62
C ARG A 127 -3.64 -5.46 3.37
N TRP A 128 -2.31 -5.38 3.34
CA TRP A 128 -1.48 -6.13 2.41
C TRP A 128 -0.78 -7.26 3.14
N LEU A 129 -1.01 -8.50 2.70
CA LEU A 129 -0.10 -9.60 2.97
C LEU A 129 0.85 -9.72 1.77
N ILE A 130 2.12 -9.43 1.99
CA ILE A 130 3.17 -9.47 0.98
C ILE A 130 3.95 -10.77 1.15
N ILE A 131 3.98 -11.59 0.11
CA ILE A 131 4.60 -12.91 0.12
C ILE A 131 5.73 -12.92 -0.90
N ASN A 132 6.96 -13.08 -0.42
CA ASN A 132 8.09 -13.31 -1.31
C ASN A 132 7.99 -14.71 -1.93
N LYS A 133 7.66 -14.76 -3.23
CA LYS A 133 7.57 -15.98 -4.03
C LYS A 133 8.66 -16.07 -5.09
N SER A 134 9.70 -15.24 -5.01
CA SER A 134 10.80 -15.19 -5.99
C SER A 134 11.83 -16.32 -5.85
N GLY A 135 11.86 -16.99 -4.70
CA GLY A 135 12.94 -17.92 -4.34
C GLY A 135 14.28 -17.24 -4.01
N GLN A 136 14.34 -15.91 -4.02
CA GLN A 136 15.52 -15.11 -3.67
C GLN A 136 15.33 -14.42 -2.31
N GLN A 137 16.42 -14.05 -1.65
CA GLN A 137 16.35 -13.17 -0.48
C GLN A 137 16.09 -11.73 -0.93
N LEU A 138 15.06 -11.11 -0.35
CA LEU A 138 14.84 -9.67 -0.44
C LEU A 138 15.49 -9.02 0.79
N ASP A 139 16.65 -8.42 0.60
CA ASP A 139 17.40 -7.75 1.67
C ASP A 139 17.06 -6.26 1.73
N SER A 140 17.18 -5.65 2.91
CA SER A 140 16.97 -4.20 3.09
C SER A 140 15.65 -3.73 2.46
N ALA A 141 14.55 -4.44 2.76
CA ALA A 141 13.26 -4.20 2.16
C ALA A 141 12.52 -3.02 2.82
N TYR A 142 11.93 -2.16 1.99
CA TYR A 142 11.09 -1.04 2.39
C TYR A 142 9.71 -1.19 1.76
N ILE A 143 8.70 -0.73 2.49
CA ILE A 143 7.30 -0.68 2.04
C ILE A 143 6.84 0.76 2.28
N SER A 144 6.15 1.34 1.30
CA SER A 144 5.61 2.69 1.39
C SER A 144 4.25 2.76 0.74
N ILE A 145 3.45 3.72 1.20
CA ILE A 145 2.23 4.14 0.51
C ILE A 145 2.59 5.43 -0.19
N TRP A 146 2.51 5.41 -1.52
CA TRP A 146 2.51 6.63 -2.29
C TRP A 146 1.10 7.21 -2.34
N SER A 147 1.01 8.54 -2.34
CA SER A 147 -0.27 9.24 -2.40
C SER A 147 -0.12 10.56 -3.13
N ASP A 148 -1.13 10.87 -3.94
CA ASP A 148 -1.43 12.17 -4.52
C ASP A 148 -2.78 12.63 -3.95
N PRO A 149 -2.76 13.30 -2.78
CA PRO A 149 -3.96 13.92 -2.23
C PRO A 149 -4.42 15.07 -3.14
N ASP A 150 -5.72 15.08 -3.42
CA ASP A 150 -6.43 16.22 -3.99
C ASP A 150 -7.64 16.45 -3.07
N LEU A 151 -7.44 17.16 -1.97
CA LEU A 151 -8.43 17.42 -0.93
C LEU A 151 -9.38 18.55 -1.36
N GLY A 152 -10.17 18.28 -2.39
CA GLY A 152 -10.94 19.29 -3.09
C GLY A 152 -10.05 20.02 -4.09
N ASP A 153 -9.83 21.32 -3.91
CA ASP A 153 -8.93 22.10 -4.76
C ASP A 153 -7.46 21.83 -4.39
N SER A 154 -6.80 20.95 -5.14
CA SER A 154 -5.42 20.54 -4.87
C SER A 154 -4.39 21.67 -4.90
N GLY A 155 -4.73 22.85 -5.45
CA GLY A 155 -3.85 24.01 -5.46
C GLY A 155 -3.53 24.57 -4.06
N ASP A 156 -4.27 24.16 -3.03
CA ASP A 156 -4.07 24.62 -1.66
C ASP A 156 -3.77 23.50 -0.65
N ASP A 157 -3.49 22.29 -1.14
CA ASP A 157 -3.14 21.12 -0.33
C ASP A 157 -1.75 21.21 0.28
N LEU A 158 -1.66 20.90 1.58
CA LEU A 158 -0.42 20.75 2.32
C LEU A 158 -0.36 19.36 2.93
N VAL A 159 0.83 18.77 2.92
CA VAL A 159 1.08 17.45 3.50
C VAL A 159 2.06 17.52 4.67
N GLY A 160 1.90 16.60 5.62
CA GLY A 160 2.76 16.50 6.79
C GLY A 160 2.65 15.14 7.47
N CYS A 161 3.39 14.98 8.57
CA CYS A 161 3.29 13.78 9.37
C CYS A 161 3.41 14.08 10.87
N ASP A 162 2.73 13.27 11.68
CA ASP A 162 2.91 13.19 13.12
C ASP A 162 3.67 11.89 13.43
N SER A 163 4.95 12.04 13.74
CA SER A 163 5.84 10.90 14.06
C SER A 163 5.48 10.18 15.37
N THR A 164 4.74 10.84 16.28
CA THR A 164 4.32 10.22 17.54
C THR A 164 3.09 9.33 17.34
N LEU A 165 2.24 9.69 16.37
CA LEU A 165 1.05 8.93 15.99
C LEU A 165 1.28 7.98 14.81
N SER A 166 2.45 8.03 14.16
CA SER A 166 2.73 7.29 12.91
C SER A 166 1.78 7.65 11.76
N LEU A 167 1.33 8.89 11.73
CA LEU A 167 0.29 9.39 10.82
C LEU A 167 0.90 10.30 9.76
N GLY A 168 0.71 9.99 8.47
CA GLY A 168 0.85 10.94 7.37
C GLY A 168 -0.50 11.57 7.05
N TYR A 169 -0.56 12.87 6.73
CA TYR A 169 -1.84 13.56 6.51
C TYR A 169 -1.75 14.67 5.45
N CYS A 170 -2.89 14.94 4.80
CA CYS A 170 -3.14 16.08 3.93
C CYS A 170 -4.24 16.98 4.53
N TYR A 171 -4.06 18.30 4.40
CA TYR A 171 -4.97 19.34 4.87
C TYR A 171 -4.85 20.58 3.97
N ASN A 172 -5.92 21.35 3.83
CA ASN A 172 -5.88 22.61 3.08
C ASN A 172 -5.08 23.70 3.84
N SER A 173 -4.43 24.57 3.08
CA SER A 173 -3.62 25.69 3.58
C SER A 173 -4.42 26.71 4.40
N ASN A 174 -5.75 26.73 4.24
CA ASN A 174 -6.66 27.62 4.94
C ASN A 174 -8.00 26.92 5.23
N ASN A 175 -8.91 27.58 5.95
CA ASN A 175 -10.18 26.99 6.39
C ASN A 175 -11.31 27.08 5.34
N ASN A 176 -10.98 27.25 4.06
CA ASN A 176 -11.94 27.36 2.98
C ASN A 176 -11.41 26.78 1.68
N ASP A 177 -11.97 25.64 1.28
CA ASP A 177 -11.65 24.94 0.04
C ASP A 177 -12.64 25.29 -1.09
N GLY A 178 -12.21 25.20 -2.34
CA GLY A 178 -13.03 25.48 -3.53
C GLY A 178 -14.20 24.50 -3.72
N GLU A 179 -14.06 23.26 -3.25
CA GLU A 179 -15.04 22.19 -3.42
C GLU A 179 -15.76 21.81 -2.11
N TYR A 180 -15.01 21.67 -1.02
CA TYR A 180 -15.51 21.37 0.33
C TYR A 180 -16.06 22.60 1.07
N GLY A 181 -15.70 23.82 0.65
CA GLY A 181 -16.14 25.06 1.27
C GLY A 181 -15.47 25.31 2.63
N ALA A 182 -16.20 25.93 3.55
CA ALA A 182 -15.67 26.30 4.87
C ALA A 182 -15.48 25.08 5.78
N ALA A 183 -14.37 25.06 6.52
CA ALA A 183 -13.94 23.95 7.37
C ALA A 183 -13.80 22.63 6.59
N PRO A 184 -12.92 22.58 5.57
CA PRO A 184 -12.68 21.36 4.82
C PRO A 184 -12.16 20.24 5.74
N PRO A 185 -12.39 18.96 5.38
CA PRO A 185 -11.87 17.84 6.15
C PRO A 185 -10.34 17.76 6.06
N SER A 186 -9.74 16.78 6.73
CA SER A 186 -8.38 16.33 6.44
C SER A 186 -8.42 14.83 6.19
N VAL A 187 -7.43 14.32 5.45
CA VAL A 187 -7.28 12.89 5.18
C VAL A 187 -5.92 12.42 5.67
N GLY A 188 -5.83 11.17 6.13
CA GLY A 188 -4.58 10.63 6.64
C GLY A 188 -4.43 9.13 6.51
N TYR A 189 -3.18 8.69 6.60
CA TYR A 189 -2.72 7.31 6.50
C TYR A 189 -1.99 6.94 7.79
N ASP A 190 -2.42 5.86 8.43
CA ASP A 190 -1.83 5.35 9.66
C ASP A 190 -1.50 3.86 9.54
N TYR A 191 -0.36 3.46 10.09
CA TYR A 191 0.06 2.07 10.17
C TYR A 191 -0.46 1.43 11.46
N LEU A 192 -1.61 0.78 11.37
CA LEU A 192 -2.16 0.01 12.48
C LEU A 192 -1.34 -1.26 12.80
N GLN A 193 -0.61 -1.77 11.81
CA GLN A 193 0.32 -2.90 11.97
C GLN A 193 1.34 -2.93 10.83
N GLY A 194 2.60 -2.52 11.11
CA GLY A 194 3.70 -2.66 10.18
C GLY A 194 4.40 -4.04 10.20
N PRO A 195 5.44 -4.23 9.37
CA PRO A 195 6.24 -5.45 9.35
C PRO A 195 6.94 -5.69 10.69
N ILE A 196 7.23 -6.95 11.01
CA ILE A 196 7.91 -7.31 12.25
C ILE A 196 9.43 -7.35 12.08
N VAL A 197 10.16 -6.90 13.09
CA VAL A 197 11.63 -7.00 13.15
C VAL A 197 12.07 -7.61 14.48
N PRO A 198 13.22 -8.31 14.52
CA PRO A 198 13.78 -8.80 15.78
C PRO A 198 13.94 -7.66 16.78
N SER A 199 13.46 -7.86 18.00
CA SER A 199 13.54 -6.92 19.11
C SER A 199 13.43 -7.71 20.43
N PRO A 200 14.55 -8.19 20.98
CA PRO A 200 14.55 -9.02 22.18
C PRO A 200 13.81 -8.36 23.35
N GLY A 201 12.89 -9.10 23.97
CA GLY A 201 12.04 -8.62 25.07
C GLY A 201 10.72 -7.94 24.65
N ASP A 202 10.54 -7.62 23.36
CA ASP A 202 9.26 -7.12 22.84
C ASP A 202 8.34 -8.26 22.39
N THR A 203 7.09 -7.91 22.06
CA THR A 203 6.14 -8.85 21.44
C THR A 203 5.41 -8.17 20.29
N ALA A 204 5.48 -8.78 19.11
CA ALA A 204 4.79 -8.34 17.91
C ALA A 204 3.48 -9.10 17.71
N ARG A 205 2.64 -8.58 16.81
CA ARG A 205 1.49 -9.29 16.24
C ARG A 205 1.70 -9.53 14.76
N PHE A 206 1.45 -10.75 14.32
CA PHE A 206 1.45 -11.11 12.90
C PHE A 206 0.35 -12.14 12.64
N MET A 207 -0.53 -11.86 11.67
CA MET A 207 -1.66 -12.73 11.31
C MET A 207 -2.49 -13.21 12.53
N GLY A 208 -2.75 -12.30 13.48
CA GLY A 208 -3.52 -12.59 14.70
C GLY A 208 -2.73 -13.34 15.79
N GLN A 209 -1.47 -13.70 15.56
CA GLN A 209 -0.62 -14.41 16.52
C GLN A 209 0.37 -13.46 17.21
N LEU A 210 0.70 -13.77 18.47
CA LEU A 210 1.77 -13.11 19.21
C LEU A 210 3.11 -13.74 18.85
N ILE A 211 4.10 -12.90 18.53
CA ILE A 211 5.46 -13.31 18.21
C ILE A 211 6.42 -12.65 19.21
N TYR A 212 6.99 -13.45 20.10
CA TYR A 212 7.93 -12.99 21.14
C TYR A 212 9.31 -12.66 20.56
N ASP A 213 10.02 -11.70 21.15
CA ASP A 213 11.33 -11.18 20.72
C ASP A 213 11.30 -10.46 19.37
N TYR A 214 10.13 -9.95 18.99
CA TYR A 214 9.91 -9.13 17.80
C TYR A 214 9.04 -7.92 18.16
N LYS A 215 9.09 -6.87 17.33
CA LYS A 215 8.14 -5.75 17.36
C LYS A 215 7.62 -5.42 15.96
N ASN A 216 6.40 -4.91 15.85
CA ASN A 216 5.92 -4.28 14.62
C ASN A 216 6.56 -2.91 14.45
N LEU A 217 7.00 -2.57 13.24
CA LEU A 217 7.50 -1.24 12.93
C LEU A 217 6.34 -0.22 12.79
N PRO A 218 6.49 0.99 13.34
CA PRO A 218 5.62 2.13 13.04
C PRO A 218 5.98 2.74 11.67
N MET A 219 5.41 3.91 11.35
CA MET A 219 5.96 4.75 10.29
C MET A 219 7.42 5.12 10.61
N THR A 220 8.36 4.74 9.75
CA THR A 220 9.80 4.99 9.92
C THR A 220 10.34 6.14 9.08
N SER A 221 9.59 6.53 8.04
CA SER A 221 9.94 7.55 7.06
C SER A 221 8.67 8.23 6.55
N PHE A 222 8.79 9.51 6.22
CA PHE A 222 7.79 10.31 5.51
C PHE A 222 8.53 11.29 4.60
N LEU A 223 8.12 11.40 3.33
CA LEU A 223 8.72 12.32 2.37
C LEU A 223 7.63 12.84 1.44
N SER A 224 7.53 14.15 1.33
CA SER A 224 6.76 14.83 0.29
C SER A 224 7.72 15.27 -0.81
N TYR A 225 7.32 15.21 -2.07
CA TYR A 225 8.11 15.70 -3.20
C TYR A 225 7.26 16.49 -4.19
N ASN A 226 7.91 17.36 -4.96
CA ASN A 226 7.26 18.22 -5.93
C ASN A 226 7.16 17.53 -7.29
N ASN A 227 6.15 17.89 -8.10
CA ASN A 227 6.04 17.43 -9.48
C ASN A 227 7.00 18.21 -10.41
N THR A 228 8.31 18.04 -10.18
CA THR A 228 9.39 18.71 -10.91
C THR A 228 10.51 17.71 -11.24
N ASN A 229 11.55 18.16 -11.95
CA ASN A 229 12.77 17.38 -12.21
C ASN A 229 13.94 17.80 -11.31
N GLU A 230 13.68 18.59 -10.27
CA GLU A 230 14.69 19.05 -9.32
C GLU A 230 15.10 17.92 -8.36
N ILE A 231 16.03 18.21 -7.45
CA ILE A 231 16.46 17.24 -6.42
C ILE A 231 15.30 16.85 -5.49
N ASP A 232 14.36 17.78 -5.31
CA ASP A 232 13.13 17.61 -4.54
C ASP A 232 11.92 17.21 -5.40
N GLY A 233 12.19 16.74 -6.62
CA GLY A 233 11.20 16.45 -7.66
C GLY A 233 10.74 14.98 -7.72
N ASN A 234 10.23 14.57 -8.87
CA ASN A 234 9.82 13.18 -9.13
C ASN A 234 11.06 12.25 -9.22
N PRO A 235 11.01 11.04 -8.63
CA PRO A 235 12.05 10.04 -8.86
C PRO A 235 12.02 9.57 -10.33
N GLN A 236 13.20 9.37 -10.90
CA GLN A 236 13.41 9.01 -12.32
C GLN A 236 14.04 7.63 -12.49
N THR A 237 14.46 6.99 -11.39
CA THR A 237 15.13 5.68 -11.41
C THR A 237 14.70 4.85 -10.20
N GLY A 238 14.87 3.52 -10.28
CA GLY A 238 14.62 2.62 -9.16
C GLY A 238 15.45 2.94 -7.91
N ASP A 239 16.69 3.39 -8.07
CA ASP A 239 17.53 3.84 -6.95
C ASP A 239 16.97 5.10 -6.26
N GLU A 240 16.44 6.04 -7.03
CA GLU A 240 15.80 7.26 -6.50
C GLU A 240 14.48 6.93 -5.79
N VAL A 241 13.64 6.06 -6.37
CA VAL A 241 12.43 5.53 -5.69
C VAL A 241 12.83 4.86 -4.37
N TYR A 242 13.84 4.00 -4.38
CA TYR A 242 14.31 3.30 -3.19
C TYR A 242 14.84 4.26 -2.11
N LYS A 243 15.49 5.37 -2.50
CA LYS A 243 15.88 6.45 -1.58
C LYS A 243 14.67 7.17 -1.00
N TYR A 244 13.63 7.43 -1.80
CA TYR A 244 12.44 8.16 -1.35
C TYR A 244 11.71 7.39 -0.24
N MET A 245 11.64 6.06 -0.34
CA MET A 245 11.10 5.18 0.70
C MET A 245 11.86 5.28 2.04
N GLN A 246 13.07 5.82 2.02
CA GLN A 246 13.94 6.05 3.18
C GLN A 246 13.95 7.53 3.63
N SER A 247 13.09 8.39 3.06
CA SER A 247 13.14 9.85 3.24
C SER A 247 14.44 10.50 2.78
N LEU A 248 15.04 9.99 1.71
CA LEU A 248 16.23 10.56 1.07
C LEU A 248 15.86 11.10 -0.31
N TRP A 249 16.25 12.34 -0.59
CA TRP A 249 16.14 12.95 -1.91
C TRP A 249 17.09 12.31 -2.93
N ARG A 250 16.92 12.66 -4.21
CA ARG A 250 17.64 12.07 -5.36
C ARG A 250 19.16 12.11 -5.20
#